data_AF-A3JST0-F1
#
_entry.id   AF-A3JST0-F1
#
_cell.length_a   1.000
_cell.length_b   1.000
_cell.length_c   1.000
_cell.angle_alpha   90.00
_cell.angle_beta   90.00
_cell.angle_gamma   90.00
#
_symmetry.space_group_name_H-M   'P 1'
#
loop_
_entity.id
_entity.type
_entity.pdbx_description
1 polymer ?
#
loop_
_entity_poly.entity_id
_entity_poly.type
_entity_poly.pdbx_seq_one_letter_code
_entity_poly.pdbx_strand_id
1 'polypeptide(L)'
;MEKVQGIGGLFFRAKDPTALAQWYETHLGINPAPTNMEMKPWVAGEGVTVFAPFDQTTDYFPADGTFMLNFRVGNLDAMLA
;
A
#
# COMPACT_ATOMS: atom_id res chain seq x y z
N MET A 1 -7.46 15.64 -19.48
CA MET A 1 -6.57 15.74 -18.31
C MET A 1 -6.79 14.49 -17.49
N GLU A 2 -5.73 13.70 -17.28
CA GLU A 2 -5.81 12.48 -16.47
C GLU A 2 -6.24 12.78 -15.03
N LYS A 3 -6.92 11.82 -14.40
CA LYS A 3 -7.36 11.92 -13.01
C LYS A 3 -7.01 10.65 -12.25
N VAL A 4 -6.74 10.81 -10.96
CA VAL A 4 -6.57 9.68 -10.05
C VAL A 4 -7.87 8.87 -9.99
N GLN A 5 -7.73 7.54 -10.12
CA GLN A 5 -8.84 6.59 -10.07
C GLN A 5 -8.97 5.91 -8.70
N GLY A 6 -8.00 6.10 -7.81
CA GLY A 6 -8.01 5.53 -6.47
C GLY A 6 -6.61 5.48 -5.84
N ILE A 7 -6.54 4.88 -4.67
CA ILE A 7 -5.28 4.62 -3.98
C ILE A 7 -4.70 3.30 -4.50
N GLY A 8 -3.50 3.35 -5.07
CA GLY A 8 -2.73 2.18 -5.47
C GLY A 8 -2.04 1.53 -4.28
N GLY A 9 -1.57 2.33 -3.31
CA GLY A 9 -1.05 1.79 -2.05
C GLY A 9 -0.86 2.84 -0.95
N LEU A 10 -1.00 2.40 0.29
CA LEU A 10 -0.66 3.13 1.51
C LEU A 10 0.42 2.33 2.25
N PHE A 11 1.56 2.99 2.48
CA PHE A 11 2.71 2.42 3.16
C PHE A 11 3.00 3.26 4.39
N PHE A 12 3.29 2.63 5.52
CA PHE A 12 3.47 3.36 6.78
C PHE A 12 4.39 2.60 7.73
N ARG A 13 5.09 3.34 8.60
CA ARG A 13 6.01 2.76 9.59
C ARG A 13 5.24 2.09 10.74
N ALA A 14 5.73 0.95 11.20
CA ALA A 14 5.18 0.17 12.31
C ALA A 14 6.31 -0.46 13.14
N LYS A 15 6.06 -0.64 14.45
CA LYS A 15 7.00 -1.31 15.37
C LYS A 15 7.16 -2.79 15.06
N ASP A 16 6.07 -3.44 14.65
CA ASP A 16 6.05 -4.85 14.24
C ASP A 16 5.18 -4.97 12.98
N PRO A 17 5.79 -4.84 11.78
CA PRO A 17 5.06 -4.86 10.52
C PRO A 17 4.34 -6.19 10.28
N THR A 18 4.97 -7.29 10.65
CA THR A 18 4.41 -8.63 10.43
C THR A 18 3.18 -8.86 11.31
N ALA A 19 3.26 -8.59 12.61
CA ALA A 19 2.12 -8.74 13.50
C ALA A 19 0.98 -7.78 13.13
N LEU A 20 1.31 -6.56 12.70
CA LEU A 20 0.29 -5.58 12.31
C LEU A 20 -0.44 -5.98 11.02
N ALA A 21 0.27 -6.45 10.00
CA ALA A 21 -0.35 -7.03 8.80
C ALA A 21 -1.21 -8.25 9.16
N GLN A 22 -0.68 -9.12 10.04
CA GLN A 22 -1.36 -10.17 10.82
C GLN A 22 -2.79 -9.78 11.25
N TRP A 23 -2.79 -8.72 12.03
CA TRP A 23 -3.97 -8.18 12.67
C TRP A 23 -4.97 -7.60 11.66
N TYR A 24 -4.49 -6.84 10.66
CA TYR A 24 -5.33 -6.26 9.62
C TYR A 24 -6.04 -7.31 8.77
N GLU A 25 -5.34 -8.39 8.43
CA GLU A 25 -5.93 -9.52 7.71
C GLU A 25 -7.01 -10.20 8.55
N THR A 26 -6.68 -10.56 9.78
CA THR A 26 -7.56 -11.33 10.68
C THR A 26 -8.83 -10.57 11.05
N HIS A 27 -8.70 -9.27 11.35
CA HIS A 27 -9.79 -8.50 11.95
C HIS A 27 -10.54 -7.63 10.95
N LEU A 28 -9.88 -7.19 9.87
CA LEU A 28 -10.46 -6.25 8.90
C LEU A 28 -10.53 -6.81 7.49
N GLY A 29 -10.01 -8.02 7.24
CA GLY A 29 -10.02 -8.64 5.91
C GLY A 29 -9.13 -7.90 4.90
N ILE A 30 -8.13 -7.16 5.38
CA ILE A 30 -7.15 -6.50 4.51
C ILE A 30 -5.99 -7.46 4.33
N ASN A 31 -5.91 -8.07 3.15
CA ASN A 31 -4.83 -8.99 2.83
C ASN A 31 -3.46 -8.28 2.91
N PRO A 32 -2.41 -8.99 3.38
CA PRO A 32 -1.05 -8.45 3.37
C PRO A 32 -0.58 -8.14 1.95
N ALA A 33 0.40 -7.23 1.84
CA ALA A 33 1.06 -6.95 0.57
C ALA A 33 1.67 -8.25 -0.02
N PRO A 34 1.37 -8.60 -1.28
CA PRO A 34 1.92 -9.82 -1.89
C PRO A 34 3.44 -9.76 -2.00
N THR A 35 4.12 -10.81 -1.53
CA THR A 35 5.57 -10.99 -1.69
C THR A 35 5.92 -12.10 -2.67
N ASN A 36 4.91 -12.80 -3.21
CA ASN A 36 5.02 -13.83 -4.23
C ASN A 36 3.74 -13.84 -5.11
N MET A 37 3.74 -14.67 -6.16
CA MET A 37 2.63 -14.74 -7.13
C MET A 37 1.38 -15.48 -6.62
N GLU A 38 1.48 -16.21 -5.51
CA GLU A 38 0.37 -16.98 -4.94
C GLU A 38 -0.49 -16.13 -4.00
N MET A 39 0.12 -15.10 -3.39
CA MET A 39 -0.57 -14.15 -2.51
C MET A 39 -1.45 -13.20 -3.31
N LYS A 40 -2.67 -12.98 -2.81
CA LYS A 40 -3.62 -12.04 -3.41
C LYS A 40 -3.57 -10.70 -2.68
N PRO A 41 -3.42 -9.57 -3.39
CA PRO A 41 -3.51 -8.27 -2.75
C PRO A 41 -4.94 -8.02 -2.25
N TRP A 42 -5.09 -7.04 -1.36
CA TRP A 42 -6.39 -6.55 -0.98
C TRP A 42 -7.06 -5.83 -2.17
N VAL A 43 -8.32 -6.19 -2.45
CA VAL A 43 -9.14 -5.58 -3.50
C VAL A 43 -10.26 -4.80 -2.82
N ALA A 44 -10.11 -3.48 -2.77
CA ALA A 44 -11.17 -2.57 -2.36
C ALA A 44 -12.21 -2.45 -3.48
N GLY A 45 -13.36 -1.81 -3.21
CA GLY A 45 -14.47 -1.76 -4.17
C GLY A 45 -14.09 -1.28 -5.57
N GLU A 46 -13.22 -0.28 -5.68
CA GLU A 46 -12.77 0.30 -6.95
C GLU A 46 -11.48 -0.36 -7.50
N GLY A 47 -10.93 -1.39 -6.85
CA GLY A 47 -9.75 -2.13 -7.32
C GLY A 47 -8.69 -2.35 -6.25
N VAL A 48 -7.50 -2.77 -6.69
CA VAL A 48 -6.39 -3.12 -5.79
C VAL A 48 -5.87 -1.90 -5.03
N THR A 49 -5.66 -2.09 -3.73
CA THR A 49 -4.90 -1.18 -2.87
C THR A 49 -3.92 -1.99 -2.04
N VAL A 50 -2.63 -1.70 -2.17
CA VAL A 50 -1.60 -2.30 -1.31
C VAL A 50 -1.59 -1.56 0.03
N PHE A 51 -1.91 -2.25 1.11
CA PHE A 51 -1.89 -1.68 2.46
C PHE A 51 -0.78 -2.37 3.26
N ALA A 52 0.32 -1.67 3.51
CA ALA A 52 1.55 -2.32 3.95
C ALA A 52 2.26 -1.56 5.09
N PRO A 53 2.37 -2.17 6.28
CA PRO A 53 3.28 -1.67 7.30
C PRO A 53 4.74 -1.99 6.94
N PHE A 54 5.64 -1.09 7.31
CA PHE A 54 7.09 -1.17 7.11
C PHE A 54 7.80 -1.01 8.44
N ASP A 55 9.03 -1.53 8.55
CA ASP A 55 9.82 -1.39 9.78
C ASP A 55 10.00 0.09 10.15
N GLN A 56 9.85 0.42 11.43
CA GLN A 56 9.93 1.80 11.91
C GLN A 56 11.27 2.47 11.57
N THR A 57 12.34 1.70 11.42
CA THR A 57 13.71 2.17 11.21
C THR A 57 14.18 2.05 9.76
N THR A 58 13.32 1.62 8.85
CA THR A 58 13.67 1.50 7.41
C THR A 58 14.06 2.85 6.80
N ASP A 59 15.04 2.80 5.91
CA ASP A 59 15.50 3.90 5.05
C ASP A 59 14.64 4.08 3.78
N TYR A 60 13.62 3.25 3.59
CA TYR A 60 12.71 3.33 2.44
C TYR A 60 11.87 4.62 2.39
N PHE A 61 11.66 5.28 3.53
CA PHE A 61 10.98 6.57 3.63
C PHE A 61 11.98 7.66 4.02
N PRO A 62 11.69 8.94 3.69
CA PRO A 62 12.39 10.07 4.30
C PRO A 62 12.44 9.98 5.83
N ALA A 63 13.47 10.53 6.46
CA ALA A 63 13.70 10.40 7.90
C ALA A 63 12.50 10.87 8.75
N ASP A 64 11.79 11.90 8.30
CA ASP A 64 10.58 12.48 8.91
C ASP A 64 9.26 11.96 8.29
N GLY A 65 9.33 11.13 7.24
CA GLY A 65 8.17 10.61 6.53
C GLY A 65 7.42 9.54 7.33
N THR A 66 6.16 9.78 7.71
CA THR A 66 5.39 8.77 8.49
C THR A 66 4.65 7.76 7.60
N PHE A 67 4.26 8.19 6.40
CA PHE A 67 3.58 7.36 5.41
C PHE A 67 3.97 7.77 3.98
N MET A 68 3.71 6.87 3.04
CA MET A 68 3.84 7.08 1.60
C MET A 68 2.56 6.60 0.93
N LEU A 69 2.14 7.29 -0.13
CA LEU A 69 0.90 7.01 -0.84
C LEU A 69 1.18 6.92 -2.34
N ASN A 70 0.68 5.87 -2.98
CA ASN A 70 0.66 5.74 -4.43
C ASN A 70 -0.77 5.84 -4.94
N PHE A 71 -0.95 6.46 -6.11
CA PHE A 71 -2.24 6.56 -6.78
C PHE A 71 -2.35 5.58 -7.94
N ARG A 72 -3.55 5.06 -8.16
CA ARG A 72 -3.90 4.33 -9.37
C ARG A 72 -4.39 5.33 -10.42
N VAL A 73 -3.87 5.20 -11.63
CA VAL A 73 -4.18 6.06 -12.77
C VAL A 73 -4.44 5.21 -14.00
N GLY A 74 -5.28 5.70 -14.92
CA GLY A 74 -5.62 4.97 -16.15
C GLY A 74 -4.46 4.92 -17.14
N ASN A 75 -3.61 5.94 -17.13
CA ASN A 75 -2.43 6.05 -17.98
C ASN A 75 -1.32 6.80 -17.22
N LEU A 76 -0.17 6.15 -16.99
CA LEU A 76 0.94 6.74 -16.23
C LEU A 76 1.64 7.84 -17.01
N ASP A 77 1.93 7.61 -18.30
CA ASP A 77 2.63 8.58 -19.14
C ASP A 77 1.82 9.87 -19.28
N ALA A 78 0.50 9.76 -19.47
CA ALA A 78 -0.40 10.91 -19.58
C ALA A 78 -0.65 11.63 -18.25
N MET A 79 -0.40 10.99 -17.09
CA MET A 79 -0.45 11.64 -15.77
C MET A 79 0.81 12.46 -15.49
N LEU A 80 1.95 12.05 -16.06
CA LEU A 80 3.26 12.68 -15.85
C LEU A 80 3.57 13.82 -16.83
N ALA A 81 2.80 13.94 -17.92
CA ALA A 81 2.91 15.00 -18.93
C ALA A 81 2.29 16.32 -18.49
#